data_AF-A0A359EZX9-F1
#
_entry.id   AF-A0A359EZX9-F1
#
_cell.length_a   1.000
_cell.length_b   1.000
_cell.length_c   1.000
_cell.angle_alpha   90.00
_cell.angle_beta   90.00
_cell.angle_gamma   90.00
#
_symmetry.space_group_name_H-M   'P 1'
#
loop_
_entity.id
_entity.type
_entity.pdbx_description
1 polymer ?
#
loop_
_entity_poly.entity_id
_entity_poly.type
_entity_poly.pdbx_seq_one_letter_code
_entity_poly.pdbx_strand_id
1 'polypeptide(L)'
;MSLLQRGDRTWLVALAASLWGLSALWRSPLAKDYPSLTIVFWEHLILVVLVSPWLMSAVQRVLLVSVRTKLAVLVIGAGSSALATTLFTAAFRFGDPITPQVLQKLQPVIAVVLAAVILGERLRVKFLLFVVPAVIGAWMLAFADPLSVTVASAQAALLAL
;
A
#
# COMPACT_ATOMS: atom_id res chain seq x y z
N MET A 1 27.29 -26.86 17.70
CA MET A 1 26.75 -26.52 16.36
C MET A 1 25.26 -26.87 16.35
N SER A 2 24.43 -26.03 16.98
CA SER A 2 22.97 -26.21 17.00
C SER A 2 22.35 -25.32 15.95
N LEU A 3 21.67 -25.97 15.01
CA LEU A 3 20.91 -25.38 13.92
C LEU A 3 19.82 -24.48 14.51
N LEU A 4 19.87 -23.19 14.16
CA LEU A 4 18.82 -22.22 14.44
C LEU A 4 17.49 -22.73 13.88
N GLN A 5 16.60 -23.19 14.76
CA GLN A 5 15.17 -23.27 14.47
C GLN A 5 14.72 -21.88 14.03
N ARG A 6 14.52 -21.69 12.72
CA ARG A 6 13.80 -20.53 12.21
C ARG A 6 12.35 -20.71 12.63
N GLY A 7 12.00 -20.18 13.81
CA GLY A 7 10.62 -20.16 14.30
C GLY A 7 9.70 -19.56 13.24
N ASP A 8 8.51 -20.13 13.10
CA ASP A 8 7.49 -19.65 12.18
C ASP A 8 7.20 -18.16 12.45
N ARG A 9 7.42 -17.31 11.44
CA ARG A 9 7.28 -15.86 11.52
C ARG A 9 5.93 -15.38 10.97
N THR A 10 5.01 -16.28 10.68
CA THR A 10 3.68 -15.96 10.13
C THR A 10 2.88 -15.00 11.04
N TRP A 11 3.12 -15.04 12.35
CA TRP A 11 2.52 -14.09 13.29
C TRP A 11 2.89 -12.62 13.00
N LEU A 12 4.08 -12.32 12.45
CA LEU A 12 4.45 -10.97 12.04
C LEU A 12 3.57 -10.47 10.89
N VAL A 13 3.21 -11.37 9.97
CA VAL A 13 2.31 -11.05 8.85
C VAL A 13 0.90 -10.76 9.38
N ALA A 14 0.41 -11.58 10.32
CA ALA A 14 -0.90 -11.37 10.94
C ALA A 14 -0.96 -10.05 11.74
N LEU A 15 0.11 -9.71 12.46
CA LEU A 15 0.23 -8.45 13.18
C LEU A 15 0.27 -7.26 12.22
N ALA A 16 1.07 -7.33 11.15
CA ALA A 16 1.14 -6.29 10.14
C ALA A 16 -0.22 -6.06 9.46
N ALA A 17 -0.93 -7.13 9.10
CA ALA A 17 -2.27 -7.04 8.51
C ALA A 17 -3.28 -6.42 9.48
N SER A 18 -3.24 -6.79 10.76
CA SER A 18 -4.11 -6.22 11.81
C SER A 18 -3.85 -4.73 12.01
N LEU A 19 -2.57 -4.32 12.08
CA LEU A 19 -2.19 -2.90 12.20
C LEU A 19 -2.61 -2.11 10.96
N TRP A 20 -2.46 -2.68 9.77
CA TRP A 20 -2.88 -2.04 8.53
C TRP A 20 -4.39 -1.82 8.50
N GLY A 21 -5.19 -2.83 8.85
CA GLY A 21 -6.65 -2.72 8.95
C GLY A 21 -7.10 -1.70 10.00
N LEU A 22 -6.46 -1.67 11.18
CA LEU A 22 -6.73 -0.67 12.22
C LEU A 22 -6.44 0.75 11.72
N SER A 23 -5.33 0.94 10.98
CA SER A 23 -4.96 2.24 10.42
C SER A 23 -6.05 2.77 9.48
N ALA A 24 -6.64 1.91 8.65
CA ALA A 24 -7.71 2.29 7.71
C ALA A 24 -8.98 2.71 8.45
N LEU A 25 -9.31 2.04 9.56
CA LEU A 25 -10.47 2.39 10.39
C LEU A 25 -10.35 3.78 11.00
N TRP A 26 -9.16 4.15 11.51
CA TRP A 26 -8.91 5.47 12.09
C TRP A 26 -8.76 6.58 11.05
N ARG A 27 -8.41 6.24 9.82
CA ARG A 27 -8.17 7.23 8.76
C ARG A 27 -9.44 7.96 8.33
N SER A 28 -10.59 7.29 8.31
CA SER A 28 -11.87 7.88 7.92
C SER A 28 -12.29 9.08 8.80
N PRO A 29 -12.34 8.99 10.15
CA PRO A 29 -12.63 10.15 10.98
C PRO A 29 -11.56 11.24 10.88
N LEU A 30 -10.27 10.89 10.87
CA LEU A 30 -9.18 11.86 10.76
C LEU A 30 -9.22 12.66 9.45
N ALA A 31 -9.57 12.02 8.33
CA ALA A 31 -9.64 12.67 7.02
C ALA A 31 -10.74 13.73 6.92
N LYS A 32 -11.76 13.67 7.79
CA LYS A 32 -12.82 14.69 7.91
C LYS A 32 -12.30 15.96 8.57
N ASP A 33 -11.47 15.81 9.61
CA ASP A 33 -11.04 16.94 10.44
C ASP A 33 -9.69 17.54 9.98
N TYR A 34 -8.83 16.74 9.33
CA TYR A 34 -7.46 17.16 8.98
C TYR A 34 -7.14 16.96 7.49
N PRO A 35 -6.30 17.84 6.90
CA PRO A 35 -5.73 17.64 5.57
C PRO A 35 -5.00 16.29 5.45
N SER A 36 -5.17 15.61 4.32
CA SER A 36 -4.51 14.32 4.05
C SER A 36 -2.99 14.40 4.20
N LEU A 37 -2.40 15.51 3.76
CA LEU A 37 -0.96 15.77 3.93
C LEU A 37 -0.55 15.82 5.41
N THR A 38 -1.37 16.43 6.27
CA THR A 38 -1.11 16.50 7.72
C THR A 38 -1.15 15.11 8.35
N ILE A 39 -2.16 14.31 8.01
CA ILE A 39 -2.30 12.94 8.51
C ILE A 39 -1.07 12.11 8.13
N VAL A 40 -0.70 12.15 6.84
CA VAL A 40 0.41 11.34 6.32
C VAL A 40 1.77 11.83 6.82
N PHE A 41 1.94 13.14 7.01
CA PHE A 41 3.15 13.69 7.63
C PHE A 41 3.35 13.13 9.04
N TRP A 42 2.32 13.18 9.89
CA TRP A 42 2.41 12.64 11.25
C TRP A 42 2.59 11.12 11.26
N GLU A 43 1.92 10.40 10.35
CA GLU A 43 2.12 8.95 10.17
C GLU A 43 3.59 8.63 9.87
N HIS A 44 4.20 9.31 8.89
CA HIS A 44 5.60 9.10 8.54
C HIS A 44 6.56 9.55 9.65
N LEU A 45 6.24 10.64 10.37
CA LEU A 45 7.05 11.09 11.50
C LEU A 45 7.08 10.04 12.62
N ILE A 46 5.92 9.48 12.98
CA ILE A 46 5.84 8.41 13.98
C ILE A 46 6.62 7.19 13.51
N LEU A 47 6.47 6.78 12.24
CA LEU A 47 7.24 5.67 11.68
C LEU A 47 8.74 5.92 11.77
N VAL A 48 9.22 7.12 11.40
CA VAL A 48 10.64 7.51 11.51
C VAL A 48 11.14 7.46 12.94
N VAL A 49 10.35 7.93 13.92
CA VAL A 49 10.69 7.86 15.35
C VAL A 49 10.80 6.41 15.81
N LEU A 50 9.82 5.56 15.45
CA LEU A 50 9.82 4.14 15.82
C LEU A 50 11.02 3.39 15.23
N VAL A 51 11.42 3.69 13.99
CA VAL A 51 12.57 3.04 13.34
C VAL A 51 13.91 3.75 13.59
N SER A 52 13.91 4.87 14.33
CA SER A 52 15.09 5.69 14.58
C SER A 52 16.31 4.92 15.14
N PRO A 53 16.16 3.88 16.01
CA PRO A 53 17.32 3.13 16.50
C PRO A 53 18.10 2.42 15.38
N TRP A 54 17.42 2.04 14.30
CA TRP A 54 18.03 1.37 13.14
C TRP A 54 18.38 2.35 12.01
N LEU A 55 17.84 3.57 12.06
CA LEU A 55 17.94 4.56 11.00
C LEU A 55 19.39 5.00 10.77
N MET A 56 20.16 5.23 11.83
CA MET A 56 21.54 5.70 11.70
C MET A 56 22.40 4.73 10.87
N SER A 57 22.33 3.43 11.16
CA SER A 57 23.07 2.42 10.41
C SER A 57 22.57 2.28 8.97
N ALA A 58 21.27 2.45 8.73
CA ALA A 58 20.69 2.41 7.39
C ALA A 58 21.14 3.60 6.52
N VAL A 59 21.11 4.82 7.09
CA VAL A 59 21.53 6.05 6.38
C VAL A 59 23.00 5.96 5.99
N GLN A 60 23.88 5.52 6.89
CA GLN A 60 25.30 5.34 6.57
C GLN A 60 25.51 4.40 5.37
N ARG A 61 24.76 3.30 5.30
CA ARG A 61 24.82 2.38 4.15
C ARG A 61 24.32 3.02 2.86
N VAL A 62 23.23 3.79 2.92
CA VAL A 62 22.68 4.49 1.74
C VAL A 62 23.62 5.59 1.24
N LEU A 63 24.37 6.24 2.13
CA LEU A 63 25.34 7.26 1.72
C LEU A 63 26.52 6.69 0.94
N LEU A 64 26.87 5.42 1.15
CA LEU A 64 27.99 4.73 0.51
C LEU A 64 27.65 4.10 -0.85
N VAL A 65 26.37 3.93 -1.19
CA VAL A 65 25.96 3.33 -2.47
C VAL A 65 25.93 4.34 -3.62
N SER A 66 25.79 3.82 -4.85
CA SER A 66 25.73 4.62 -6.08
C SER A 66 24.59 5.66 -6.08
N VAL A 67 24.75 6.73 -6.85
CA VAL A 67 23.70 7.75 -7.05
C VAL A 67 22.41 7.13 -7.59
N ARG A 68 22.51 6.13 -8.47
CA ARG A 68 21.33 5.39 -8.98
C ARG A 68 20.55 4.71 -7.85
N THR A 69 21.26 4.09 -6.92
CA THR A 69 20.63 3.46 -5.74
C THR A 69 20.01 4.50 -4.81
N LYS A 70 20.67 5.63 -4.59
CA LYS A 70 20.12 6.74 -3.79
C LYS A 70 18.83 7.28 -4.40
N LEU A 71 18.80 7.49 -5.72
CA LEU A 71 17.60 7.91 -6.45
C LEU A 71 16.49 6.86 -6.36
N ALA A 72 16.81 5.57 -6.49
CA ALA A 72 15.82 4.51 -6.33
C ALA A 72 15.21 4.51 -4.91
N VAL A 73 16.03 4.63 -3.86
CA VAL A 73 15.56 4.73 -2.48
C VAL A 73 14.67 5.97 -2.29
N LEU A 74 15.05 7.11 -2.86
CA LEU A 74 14.26 8.34 -2.80
C LEU A 74 12.91 8.19 -3.53
N VAL A 75 12.89 7.61 -4.73
CA VAL A 75 11.67 7.42 -5.51
C VAL A 75 10.71 6.46 -4.81
N ILE A 76 11.24 5.35 -4.26
CA ILE A 76 10.42 4.38 -3.52
C ILE A 76 9.88 5.02 -2.22
N GLY A 77 10.73 5.74 -1.47
CA GLY A 77 10.33 6.38 -0.22
C GLY A 77 9.37 7.56 -0.42
N ALA A 78 9.71 8.52 -1.27
CA ALA A 78 8.89 9.72 -1.47
C ALA A 78 7.67 9.44 -2.35
N GLY A 79 7.84 8.68 -3.44
CA GLY A 79 6.77 8.38 -4.39
C GLY A 79 5.85 7.28 -3.90
N SER A 80 6.36 6.04 -3.83
CA SER A 80 5.53 4.89 -3.49
C SER A 80 5.03 4.89 -2.04
N SER A 81 5.74 5.52 -1.09
CA SER A 81 5.27 5.62 0.30
C SER A 81 4.50 6.92 0.54
N ALA A 82 5.18 8.07 0.59
CA ALA A 82 4.55 9.31 1.07
C ALA A 82 3.46 9.84 0.11
N LEU A 83 3.76 9.94 -1.18
CA LEU A 83 2.81 10.44 -2.16
C LEU A 83 1.61 9.50 -2.31
N ALA A 84 1.83 8.20 -2.50
CA ALA A 84 0.74 7.23 -2.64
C ALA A 84 -0.17 7.21 -1.39
N THR A 85 0.41 7.23 -0.18
CA THR A 85 -0.39 7.27 1.06
C THR A 85 -1.18 8.57 1.16
N THR A 86 -0.64 9.69 0.68
CA THR A 86 -1.35 10.98 0.67
C THR A 86 -2.55 10.95 -0.27
N LEU A 87 -2.38 10.43 -1.49
CA LEU A 87 -3.46 10.26 -2.46
C LEU A 87 -4.54 9.30 -1.93
N PHE A 88 -4.13 8.16 -1.38
CA PHE A 88 -5.04 7.21 -0.75
C PHE A 88 -5.83 7.85 0.40
N THR A 89 -5.17 8.63 1.26
CA THR A 89 -5.83 9.35 2.36
C THR A 89 -6.77 10.45 1.85
N ALA A 90 -6.44 11.09 0.73
CA ALA A 90 -7.31 12.07 0.08
C ALA A 90 -8.58 11.43 -0.48
N ALA A 91 -8.52 10.18 -0.95
CA ALA A 91 -9.68 9.45 -1.46
C ALA A 91 -10.81 9.28 -0.42
N PHE A 92 -10.49 9.22 0.88
CA PHE A 92 -11.51 9.15 1.95
C PHE A 92 -12.35 10.41 2.12
N ARG A 93 -11.90 11.55 1.59
CA ARG A 93 -12.63 12.82 1.70
C ARG A 93 -13.85 12.90 0.79
N PHE A 94 -13.97 11.99 -0.17
CA PHE A 94 -15.08 11.93 -1.12
C PHE A 94 -16.32 11.20 -0.56
N GLY A 95 -16.36 10.92 0.75
CA GLY A 95 -17.57 10.45 1.45
C GLY A 95 -17.82 8.95 1.38
N ASP A 96 -17.10 8.22 0.51
CA ASP A 96 -17.15 6.76 0.43
C ASP A 96 -15.84 6.15 0.98
N PRO A 97 -15.81 5.63 2.21
CA PRO A 97 -14.64 4.99 2.79
C PRO A 97 -14.39 3.56 2.27
N ILE A 98 -15.35 2.98 1.52
CA ILE A 98 -15.28 1.64 0.97
C ILE A 98 -14.54 1.67 -0.38
N THR A 99 -14.95 2.54 -1.31
CA THR A 99 -14.35 2.63 -2.65
C THR A 99 -12.81 2.71 -2.66
N PRO A 100 -12.14 3.55 -1.83
CA PRO A 100 -10.68 3.57 -1.80
C PRO A 100 -10.05 2.25 -1.33
N GLN A 101 -10.61 1.62 -0.29
CA GLN A 101 -10.10 0.35 0.24
C GLN A 101 -10.28 -0.80 -0.74
N VAL A 102 -11.36 -0.77 -1.49
CA VAL A 102 -11.69 -1.68 -2.58
C VAL A 102 -10.67 -1.58 -3.70
N LEU A 103 -10.35 -0.37 -4.11
CA LEU A 103 -9.50 -0.15 -5.28
C LEU A 103 -8.05 -0.46 -4.97
N GLN A 104 -7.62 -0.31 -3.72
CA GLN A 104 -6.35 -0.88 -3.30
C GLN A 104 -6.28 -2.41 -3.48
N LYS A 105 -7.42 -3.13 -3.48
CA LYS A 105 -7.42 -4.57 -3.80
C LYS A 105 -7.13 -4.86 -5.28
N LEU A 106 -7.11 -3.83 -6.14
CA LEU A 106 -6.60 -3.92 -7.52
C LEU A 106 -5.08 -3.71 -7.61
N GLN A 107 -4.42 -3.20 -6.57
CA GLN A 107 -2.94 -3.06 -6.55
C GLN A 107 -2.20 -4.34 -6.92
N PRO A 108 -2.60 -5.55 -6.49
CA PRO A 108 -1.96 -6.80 -6.93
C PRO A 108 -2.03 -7.01 -8.44
N VAL A 109 -3.13 -6.61 -9.09
CA VAL A 109 -3.28 -6.72 -10.55
C VAL A 109 -2.38 -5.71 -11.25
N ILE A 110 -2.39 -4.46 -10.79
CA ILE A 110 -1.54 -3.40 -11.33
C ILE A 110 -0.07 -3.78 -11.16
N ALA A 111 0.33 -4.29 -9.99
CA ALA A 111 1.69 -4.75 -9.73
C ALA A 111 2.11 -5.88 -10.66
N VAL A 112 1.25 -6.87 -10.90
CA VAL A 112 1.49 -7.98 -11.84
C VAL A 112 1.67 -7.47 -13.27
N VAL A 113 0.80 -6.57 -13.72
CA VAL A 113 0.87 -6.00 -15.08
C VAL A 113 2.14 -5.18 -15.24
N LEU A 114 2.45 -4.31 -14.28
CA LEU A 114 3.67 -3.50 -14.30
C LEU A 114 4.93 -4.37 -14.21
N ALA A 115 4.92 -5.47 -13.44
CA ALA A 115 6.03 -6.42 -13.41
C ALA A 115 6.24 -7.09 -14.78
N ALA A 116 5.16 -7.52 -15.44
CA ALA A 116 5.25 -8.09 -16.77
C ALA A 116 5.77 -7.10 -17.81
N VAL A 117 5.32 -5.83 -17.76
CA VAL A 117 5.70 -4.80 -18.74
C VAL A 117 7.08 -4.19 -18.48
N ILE A 118 7.39 -3.82 -17.23
CA ILE A 118 8.62 -3.11 -16.86
C ILE A 118 9.78 -4.08 -16.64
N LEU A 119 9.55 -5.20 -15.93
CA LEU A 119 10.58 -6.19 -15.64
C LEU A 119 10.64 -7.32 -16.68
N GLY A 120 9.66 -7.42 -17.58
CA GLY A 120 9.62 -8.46 -18.61
C GLY A 120 9.25 -9.85 -18.09
N GLU A 121 8.59 -9.94 -16.93
CA GLU A 121 8.24 -11.22 -16.33
C GLU A 121 7.16 -11.97 -17.13
N ARG A 122 7.37 -13.27 -17.38
CA ARG A 122 6.40 -14.12 -18.07
C ARG A 122 5.37 -14.68 -17.08
N LEU A 123 4.14 -14.19 -17.16
CA LEU A 123 3.02 -14.69 -16.36
C LEU A 123 2.66 -16.12 -16.79
N ARG A 124 2.76 -17.07 -15.85
CA ARG A 124 2.36 -18.45 -16.09
C ARG A 124 0.83 -18.55 -16.11
N VAL A 125 0.27 -19.34 -17.02
CA VAL A 125 -1.20 -19.54 -17.10
C VAL A 125 -1.79 -20.03 -15.76
N LYS A 126 -1.05 -20.86 -15.02
CA LYS A 126 -1.44 -21.31 -13.67
C LYS A 126 -1.61 -20.17 -12.68
N PHE A 127 -0.87 -19.07 -12.83
CA PHE A 127 -1.02 -17.88 -12.00
C PHE A 127 -2.33 -17.14 -12.30
N LEU A 128 -2.71 -17.07 -13.58
CA LEU A 128 -3.98 -16.46 -13.99
C LEU A 128 -5.20 -17.17 -13.38
N LEU A 129 -5.12 -18.48 -13.16
CA LEU A 129 -6.17 -19.24 -12.47
C LEU A 129 -6.42 -18.77 -11.02
N PHE A 130 -5.43 -18.15 -10.37
CA PHE A 130 -5.60 -17.58 -9.02
C PHE A 130 -5.97 -16.09 -9.06
N VAL A 131 -5.45 -15.33 -10.04
CA VAL A 131 -5.73 -13.89 -10.16
C VAL A 131 -7.19 -13.63 -10.48
N VAL A 132 -7.78 -14.35 -11.43
CA VAL A 132 -9.17 -14.13 -11.87
C VAL A 132 -10.18 -14.23 -10.70
N PRO A 133 -10.24 -15.35 -9.93
CA PRO A 133 -11.17 -15.43 -8.80
C PRO A 133 -10.83 -14.44 -7.67
N ALA A 134 -9.56 -14.11 -7.45
CA ALA A 134 -9.17 -13.12 -6.44
C ALA A 134 -9.70 -11.70 -6.79
N VAL A 135 -9.62 -11.31 -8.06
CA VAL A 135 -10.15 -10.02 -8.54
C VAL A 135 -11.67 -9.99 -8.47
N ILE A 136 -12.35 -11.06 -8.88
CA ILE A 136 -13.81 -11.17 -8.77
C ILE A 136 -14.25 -11.07 -7.30
N GLY A 137 -13.60 -11.82 -6.40
CA GLY A 137 -13.90 -11.76 -4.97
C GLY A 137 -13.65 -10.37 -4.36
N ALA A 138 -12.58 -9.69 -4.79
CA ALA A 138 -12.32 -8.31 -4.39
C ALA A 138 -13.41 -7.35 -4.88
N TRP A 139 -13.88 -7.47 -6.13
CA TRP A 139 -14.96 -6.67 -6.71
C TRP A 139 -16.32 -6.89 -6.04
N MET A 140 -16.65 -8.14 -5.70
CA MET A 140 -17.92 -8.46 -5.01
C MET A 140 -17.94 -7.98 -3.55
N LEU A 141 -16.81 -8.06 -2.85
CA LEU A 141 -16.71 -7.52 -1.48
C LEU A 141 -16.81 -5.99 -1.47
N ALA A 142 -16.45 -5.39 -2.59
CA ALA A 142 -16.20 -3.99 -2.71
C ALA A 142 -17.43 -3.12 -2.93
N PHE A 143 -18.27 -3.57 -3.84
CA PHE A 143 -19.45 -2.85 -4.25
C PHE A 143 -20.66 -3.61 -3.73
N ALA A 144 -21.37 -3.02 -2.76
CA ALA A 144 -22.61 -3.60 -2.25
C ALA A 144 -23.64 -3.82 -3.36
N ASP A 145 -23.61 -2.97 -4.39
CA ASP A 145 -24.28 -3.17 -5.67
C ASP A 145 -23.28 -3.05 -6.84
N PRO A 146 -22.76 -4.17 -7.36
CA PRO A 146 -21.67 -4.19 -8.34
C PRO A 146 -21.97 -3.53 -9.69
N LEU A 147 -23.24 -3.22 -9.98
CA LEU A 147 -23.71 -2.73 -11.27
C LEU A 147 -24.04 -1.23 -11.28
N SER A 148 -24.01 -0.54 -10.13
CA SER A 148 -24.41 0.86 -9.98
C SER A 148 -23.23 1.81 -9.65
N VAL A 149 -22.15 1.71 -10.44
CA VAL A 149 -20.95 2.58 -10.29
C VAL A 149 -21.24 4.00 -10.79
N THR A 150 -21.07 5.03 -9.95
CA THR A 150 -21.32 6.45 -10.28
C THR A 150 -20.04 7.28 -10.43
N VAL A 151 -20.08 8.45 -11.09
CA VAL A 151 -18.88 9.27 -11.41
C VAL A 151 -18.14 9.80 -10.16
N ALA A 152 -18.82 10.03 -9.04
CA ALA A 152 -18.18 10.38 -7.77
C ALA A 152 -17.24 9.28 -7.26
N SER A 153 -17.58 8.01 -7.54
CA SER A 153 -16.70 6.86 -7.27
C SER A 153 -15.48 6.83 -8.17
N ALA A 154 -15.52 7.42 -9.37
CA ALA A 154 -14.42 7.39 -10.33
C ALA A 154 -13.25 8.33 -9.96
N GLN A 155 -13.53 9.50 -9.39
CA GLN A 155 -12.47 10.39 -8.87
C GLN A 155 -11.85 9.85 -7.59
N ALA A 156 -12.67 9.34 -6.66
CA ALA A 156 -12.19 8.57 -5.52
C ALA A 156 -11.35 7.38 -5.98
N ALA A 157 -11.71 6.80 -7.13
CA ALA A 157 -10.99 5.67 -7.68
C ALA A 157 -9.60 5.99 -8.20
N LEU A 158 -9.47 7.07 -8.95
CA LEU A 158 -8.18 7.50 -9.50
C LEU A 158 -7.16 7.82 -8.40
N LEU A 159 -7.62 8.31 -7.25
CA LEU A 159 -6.77 8.66 -6.11
C LEU A 159 -6.39 7.46 -5.25
N ALA A 160 -7.12 6.34 -5.36
CA ALA A 160 -6.93 5.15 -4.55
C ALA A 160 -6.12 4.02 -5.24
N LEU A 161 -5.84 4.17 -6.54
CA LEU A 161 -4.98 3.28 -7.33
C LEU A 161 -3.50 3.65 -7.13
#